data_AF-A0A961RHU1-F1
#
_entry.id   AF-A0A961RHU1-F1
#
_cell.length_a   1.000
_cell.length_b   1.000
_cell.length_c   1.000
_cell.angle_alpha   90.00
_cell.angle_beta   90.00
_cell.angle_gamma   90.00
#
_symmetry.space_group_name_H-M   'P 1'
#
loop_
_entity.id
_entity.type
_entity.pdbx_description
1 polymer ?
#
loop_
_entity_poly.entity_id
_entity_poly.type
_entity_poly.pdbx_seq_one_letter_code
_entity_poly.pdbx_strand_id
1 'polypeptide(L)'
;MGKDLISPPGGDGNGSGGDDIEIIDLKKALEERYLAYALSTIMGRALPDVRDGLKPVHRRILHAMRVLKLDPNTGYKKCARIVGDVIGKF
;
A
#
# COMPACT_ATOMS: atom_id res chain seq x y z
N MET A 1 27.54 12.12 -32.00
CA MET A 1 26.70 13.12 -31.31
C MET A 1 26.60 12.72 -29.84
N GLY A 2 27.73 12.75 -29.14
CA GLY A 2 27.79 12.50 -27.70
C GLY A 2 27.53 13.81 -26.98
N LYS A 3 26.63 13.79 -25.99
CA LYS A 3 26.53 14.85 -25.00
C LYS A 3 26.73 14.20 -23.66
N ASP A 4 27.91 14.46 -23.12
CA ASP A 4 28.30 14.24 -21.75
C ASP A 4 27.27 14.89 -20.83
N LEU A 5 26.52 14.05 -20.12
CA LEU A 5 25.75 14.49 -18.96
C LEU A 5 26.77 14.74 -17.85
N ILE A 6 26.91 16.01 -17.48
CA ILE A 6 27.77 16.52 -16.41
C ILE A 6 27.65 15.65 -15.16
N SER A 7 28.74 14.98 -14.79
CA SER A 7 28.98 14.50 -13.43
C SER A 7 29.20 15.72 -12.52
N PRO A 8 28.53 15.82 -11.35
CA PRO A 8 28.89 16.84 -10.37
C PRO A 8 30.32 16.56 -9.83
N PRO A 9 31.11 17.62 -9.56
CA PRO A 9 32.51 17.47 -9.19
C PRO A 9 32.63 16.86 -7.78
N GLY A 10 33.64 16.01 -7.59
CA GLY A 10 34.00 15.50 -6.28
C GLY A 10 34.31 16.64 -5.30
N GLY A 11 33.78 16.52 -4.09
CA GLY A 11 34.09 17.41 -2.96
C GLY A 11 34.78 16.61 -1.86
N ASP A 12 36.05 16.91 -1.63
CA ASP A 12 36.77 16.55 -0.40
C ASP A 12 36.25 17.41 0.76
N GLY A 13 36.05 16.81 1.94
CA GLY A 13 36.11 17.51 3.24
C GLY A 13 34.79 17.87 3.93
N ASN A 14 34.42 17.04 4.92
CA ASN A 14 33.85 17.36 6.24
C ASN A 14 32.84 18.53 6.40
N GLY A 15 31.56 18.22 6.64
CA GLY A 15 30.56 19.17 7.14
C GLY A 15 29.14 18.60 7.15
N SER A 16 28.52 18.56 8.33
CA SER A 16 27.20 18.00 8.64
C SER A 16 26.02 18.61 7.86
N GLY A 17 25.06 17.76 7.48
CA GLY A 17 23.66 18.16 7.20
C GLY A 17 23.22 18.25 5.74
N GLY A 18 23.77 17.43 4.83
CA GLY A 18 23.38 17.42 3.42
C GLY A 18 22.24 16.44 3.14
N ASP A 19 21.23 16.89 2.39
CA ASP A 19 20.14 16.06 1.88
C ASP A 19 20.66 14.72 1.31
N ASP A 20 20.15 13.59 1.83
CA ASP A 20 20.39 12.24 1.30
C ASP A 20 19.70 12.11 -0.08
N ILE A 21 20.31 12.71 -1.10
CA ILE A 21 19.83 12.62 -2.48
C ILE A 21 20.48 11.39 -3.12
N GLU A 22 19.75 10.27 -3.11
CA GLU A 22 20.12 9.09 -3.89
C GLU A 22 19.84 9.32 -5.38
N ILE A 23 20.90 9.35 -6.19
CA ILE A 23 20.79 9.37 -7.65
C ILE A 23 20.49 7.94 -8.11
N ILE A 24 19.25 7.68 -8.54
CA ILE A 24 18.79 6.37 -9.00
C ILE A 24 18.53 6.42 -10.50
N ASP A 25 18.95 5.38 -11.23
CA ASP A 25 18.60 5.21 -12.64
C ASP A 25 17.07 5.11 -12.81
N LEU A 26 16.51 5.96 -13.67
CA LEU A 26 15.07 6.07 -13.89
C LEU A 26 14.47 4.75 -14.37
N LYS A 27 15.16 4.05 -15.29
CA LYS A 27 14.64 2.80 -15.85
C LYS A 27 14.51 1.74 -14.76
N LYS A 28 15.59 1.54 -13.99
CA LYS A 28 15.61 0.61 -12.86
C LYS A 28 14.55 0.95 -11.80
N ALA A 29 14.44 2.21 -11.41
CA ALA A 29 13.45 2.66 -10.42
C ALA A 29 12.00 2.45 -10.89
N LEU A 30 11.72 2.67 -12.18
CA LEU A 30 10.38 2.52 -12.73
C LEU A 30 9.96 1.05 -12.76
N GLU A 31 10.84 0.15 -13.24
CA GLU A 31 10.56 -1.28 -13.29
C GLU A 31 10.25 -1.84 -11.89
N GLU A 32 11.06 -1.49 -10.90
CA GLU A 32 10.88 -1.94 -9.51
C GLU A 32 9.57 -1.42 -8.90
N ARG A 33 9.33 -0.11 -8.98
CA ARG A 33 8.12 0.51 -8.39
C ARG A 33 6.84 0.05 -9.08
N TYR A 34 6.89 -0.10 -10.41
CA TYR A 34 5.76 -0.60 -11.18
C TYR A 34 5.45 -2.06 -10.80
N LEU A 35 6.46 -2.91 -10.75
CA LEU A 35 6.28 -4.31 -10.37
C LEU A 35 5.75 -4.45 -8.94
N ALA A 36 6.30 -3.70 -7.98
CA ALA A 36 5.85 -3.70 -6.60
C ALA A 36 4.36 -3.30 -6.47
N TYR A 37 3.95 -2.24 -7.17
CA TYR A 37 2.56 -1.80 -7.17
C TYR A 37 1.62 -2.80 -7.88
N ALA A 38 2.06 -3.36 -9.01
CA ALA A 38 1.29 -4.33 -9.77
C ALA A 38 1.03 -5.59 -8.93
N LEU A 39 2.06 -6.17 -8.33
CA LEU A 39 1.95 -7.35 -7.47
C LEU A 39 1.10 -7.08 -6.23
N SER A 40 1.31 -5.93 -5.57
CA SER A 40 0.49 -5.51 -4.43
C SER A 40 -0.99 -5.37 -4.79
N THR A 41 -1.28 -4.83 -5.98
CA THR A 41 -2.67 -4.67 -6.46
C THR A 41 -3.31 -6.03 -6.78
N ILE A 42 -2.58 -6.92 -7.45
CA ILE A 42 -3.08 -8.26 -7.83
C ILE A 42 -3.41 -9.07 -6.59
N MET A 43 -2.46 -9.19 -5.65
CA MET A 43 -2.61 -10.03 -4.47
C MET A 43 -3.48 -9.39 -3.38
N GLY A 44 -3.37 -8.07 -3.19
CA GLY A 44 -3.95 -7.37 -2.04
C GLY A 44 -5.30 -6.69 -2.29
N ARG A 45 -5.79 -6.66 -3.53
CA ARG A 45 -7.01 -5.91 -3.87
C ARG A 45 -7.88 -6.55 -4.95
N ALA A 46 -7.27 -6.93 -6.08
CA ALA A 46 -8.01 -7.23 -7.29
C ALA A 46 -8.62 -8.64 -7.30
N LEU A 47 -7.83 -9.66 -6.97
CA LEU A 47 -8.25 -11.06 -7.06
C LEU A 47 -8.85 -11.57 -5.73
N PRO A 48 -9.94 -12.35 -5.78
CA PRO A 48 -10.45 -13.06 -4.61
C PRO A 48 -9.57 -14.27 -4.27
N ASP A 49 -9.57 -14.68 -3.00
CA ASP A 49 -8.92 -15.92 -2.57
C ASP A 49 -9.79 -17.13 -2.98
N VAL A 50 -9.16 -18.22 -3.43
CA VAL A 50 -9.84 -19.45 -3.86
C VAL A 50 -10.57 -20.15 -2.71
N ARG A 51 -10.11 -19.99 -1.47
CA ARG A 51 -10.63 -20.72 -0.30
C ARG A 51 -12.01 -20.21 0.12
N ASP A 52 -12.19 -18.90 0.08
CA ASP A 52 -13.40 -18.23 0.56
C ASP A 52 -14.15 -17.48 -0.56
N GLY A 53 -13.52 -17.25 -1.72
CA GLY A 53 -14.08 -16.43 -2.80
C GLY A 53 -14.16 -14.95 -2.46
N LEU A 54 -13.58 -14.51 -1.34
CA LEU A 54 -13.74 -13.15 -0.82
C LEU A 54 -12.53 -12.28 -1.16
N LYS A 55 -12.82 -11.04 -1.57
CA LYS A 55 -11.82 -9.98 -1.64
C LYS A 55 -11.42 -9.54 -0.22
N PRO A 56 -10.20 -9.00 -0.03
CA PRO A 56 -9.74 -8.54 1.29
C PRO A 56 -10.69 -7.58 2.01
N VAL A 57 -11.38 -6.71 1.26
CA VAL A 57 -12.39 -5.79 1.81
C VAL A 57 -13.57 -6.53 2.47
N HIS A 58 -14.10 -7.56 1.82
CA HIS A 58 -15.22 -8.33 2.37
C HIS A 58 -14.82 -9.06 3.66
N ARG A 59 -13.59 -9.61 3.69
CA ARG A 59 -13.06 -10.30 4.87
C ARG A 59 -12.97 -9.36 6.08
N ARG A 60 -12.49 -8.12 5.89
CA ARG A 60 -12.43 -7.10 6.95
C ARG A 60 -13.82 -6.73 7.47
N ILE A 61 -14.79 -6.55 6.56
CA ILE A 61 -16.17 -6.21 6.94
C ILE A 61 -16.82 -7.34 7.75
N LEU A 62 -16.76 -8.59 7.26
CA LEU A 62 -17.35 -9.73 7.96
C LEU A 62 -16.67 -9.98 9.31
N HIS A 63 -15.36 -9.80 9.38
CA HIS A 63 -14.62 -9.91 10.63
C HIS A 63 -15.03 -8.82 11.63
N ALA A 64 -15.12 -7.56 11.21
CA ALA A 64 -15.59 -6.47 12.07
C ALA A 64 -17.03 -6.70 12.55
N MET A 65 -17.93 -7.18 11.68
CA MET A 65 -19.30 -7.52 12.05
C MET A 65 -19.35 -8.63 13.12
N ARG A 66 -18.50 -9.66 13.00
CA ARG A 66 -18.38 -10.72 14.00
C ARG A 66 -17.87 -10.19 15.34
N VAL A 67 -16.86 -9.33 15.34
CA VAL A 67 -16.34 -8.68 16.57
C VAL A 67 -17.40 -7.81 17.24
N LEU A 68 -18.27 -7.15 16.47
CA LEU A 68 -19.37 -6.32 16.97
C LEU A 68 -20.62 -7.10 17.43
N LYS A 69 -20.57 -8.44 17.36
CA LYS A 69 -21.68 -9.36 17.70
C LYS A 69 -22.98 -8.98 16.99
N LEU A 70 -22.88 -8.78 15.67
CA LEU A 70 -24.03 -8.54 14.80
C LEU A 70 -24.61 -9.87 14.33
N ASP A 71 -25.36 -10.52 15.22
CA ASP A 71 -26.05 -11.77 14.89
C ASP A 71 -27.35 -11.48 14.14
N PRO A 72 -27.80 -12.36 13.22
CA PRO A 72 -29.04 -12.18 12.46
C PRO A 72 -30.30 -12.01 13.33
N ASN A 73 -30.25 -12.53 14.56
CA ASN A 73 -31.35 -12.47 15.53
C ASN A 73 -31.37 -11.15 16.34
N THR A 74 -30.36 -10.29 16.18
CA THR A 74 -30.23 -9.03 16.93
C THR A 74 -30.75 -7.84 16.12
N GLY A 75 -31.12 -6.76 16.82
CA GLY A 75 -31.61 -5.54 16.18
C GLY A 75 -30.58 -4.86 15.27
N TYR A 76 -31.06 -4.19 14.22
CA TYR A 76 -30.22 -3.53 13.24
C TYR A 76 -29.36 -2.42 13.84
N LYS A 77 -28.09 -2.35 13.43
CA LYS A 77 -27.18 -1.22 13.74
C LYS A 77 -26.93 -0.40 12.48
N LYS A 78 -26.65 0.89 12.68
CA LYS A 78 -26.37 1.83 11.57
C LYS A 78 -25.09 1.46 10.82
N CYS A 79 -25.13 1.51 9.49
CA CYS A 79 -23.98 1.20 8.63
C CYS A 79 -22.76 2.06 8.95
N ALA A 80 -22.96 3.34 9.29
CA ALA A 80 -21.88 4.27 9.63
C ALA A 80 -20.99 3.76 10.78
N ARG A 81 -21.59 3.06 11.76
CA ARG A 81 -20.82 2.47 12.87
C ARG A 81 -19.90 1.35 12.39
N ILE A 82 -20.41 0.48 11.53
CA ILE A 82 -19.65 -0.66 10.99
C ILE A 82 -18.52 -0.16 10.09
N VAL A 83 -18.81 0.81 9.23
CA VAL A 83 -17.79 1.42 8.34
C VAL A 83 -16.70 2.11 9.16
N GLY A 84 -17.07 2.87 10.20
CA GLY A 84 -16.09 3.53 11.08
C GLY A 84 -15.19 2.54 11.82
N ASP A 85 -15.74 1.44 12.34
CA ASP A 85 -14.97 0.39 12.99
C ASP A 85 -14.03 -0.34 12.02
N VAL A 86 -14.45 -0.55 10.77
CA VAL A 86 -13.58 -1.17 9.74
C VAL A 86 -12.41 -0.25 9.43
N ILE A 87 -12.65 1.03 9.12
CA ILE A 87 -11.60 1.99 8.77
C ILE A 87 -10.61 2.21 9.93
N GLY A 88 -11.10 2.25 11.17
CA GLY A 88 -10.26 2.51 12.34
C GLY A 88 -9.41 1.32 12.80
N LYS A 89 -9.80 0.08 12.46
CA LYS A 89 -9.15 -1.14 12.97
C LYS A 89 -8.49 -2.00 11.90
N PHE A 90 -8.85 -1.88 10.62
CA PHE A 90 -8.41 -2.77 9.53
C PHE A 90 -8.15 -2.06 8.21
#